data_AF-A0A1X3FR55-F1
#
_entry.id   AF-A0A1X3FR55-F1
#
_cell.length_a   1.000
_cell.length_b   1.000
_cell.length_c   1.000
_cell.angle_alpha   90.00
_cell.angle_beta   90.00
_cell.angle_gamma   90.00
#
_symmetry.space_group_name_H-M   'P 1'
#
loop_
_entity.id
_entity.type
_entity.pdbx_description
1 polymer ?
#
loop_
_entity_poly.entity_id
_entity_poly.type
_entity_poly.pdbx_seq_one_letter_code
_entity_poly.pdbx_strand_id
1 'polypeptide(L)' 'MITYKQYHIQQVEHGPKRWVARITRTDGQNIRTIMPATELPYLETKPTASAEEAEALAKEGIDFGGVV' A
#
# COMPACT_ATOMS: atom_id res chain seq x y z
N MET A 1 8.80 2.74 -7.84
CA MET A 1 8.31 1.40 -7.44
C MET A 1 9.39 0.77 -6.59
N ILE A 2 9.07 0.42 -5.35
CA ILE A 2 10.02 -0.10 -4.37
C ILE A 2 9.52 -1.49 -3.96
N THR A 3 10.42 -2.46 -3.89
CA THR A 3 10.09 -3.78 -3.36
C THR A 3 10.36 -3.79 -1.86
N TYR A 4 9.33 -4.12 -1.08
CA TYR A 4 9.40 -4.20 0.37
C TYR A 4 8.81 -5.53 0.84
N LYS A 5 9.68 -6.41 1.37
CA LYS A 5 9.33 -7.80 1.70
C LYS A 5 8.72 -8.53 0.48
N GLN A 6 7.50 -9.01 0.60
CA GLN A 6 6.73 -9.70 -0.45
C GLN A 6 5.73 -8.78 -1.17
N TYR A 7 5.92 -7.47 -1.06
CA TYR A 7 5.02 -6.46 -1.64
C TYR A 7 5.81 -5.46 -2.49
N HIS A 8 5.16 -4.94 -3.52
CA HIS A 8 5.62 -3.78 -4.25
C HIS A 8 4.82 -2.56 -3.80
N ILE A 9 5.54 -1.47 -3.55
CA ILE A 9 5.00 -0.19 -3.14
C ILE A 9 5.24 0.80 -4.29
N GLN A 10 4.15 1.39 -4.79
CA GLN A 10 4.17 2.41 -5.82
C GLN A 10 3.59 3.71 -5.27
N GLN A 11 4.39 4.78 -5.27
CA GLN A 11 3.91 6.12 -4.94
C GLN A 11 3.11 6.66 -6.12
N VAL A 12 1.89 7.11 -5.86
CA VAL A 12 0.95 7.64 -6.85
C VAL A 12 0.41 8.98 -6.34
N GLU A 13 0.42 10.01 -7.18
CA GLU A 13 -0.18 11.30 -6.86
C GLU A 13 -1.60 11.35 -7.45
N HIS A 14 -2.63 11.43 -6.60
CA HIS A 14 -4.05 11.51 -6.99
C HIS A 14 -4.55 12.97 -7.10
N GLY A 15 -3.66 13.95 -7.04
CA GLY A 15 -3.97 15.37 -7.10
C GLY A 15 -2.94 16.21 -6.33
N PRO A 16 -3.09 17.55 -6.31
CA PRO A 16 -2.06 18.42 -5.74
C PRO A 16 -1.82 18.09 -4.27
N LYS A 17 -0.61 17.58 -3.97
CA LYS A 17 -0.18 17.17 -2.62
C LYS A 17 -1.03 16.05 -2.00
N ARG A 18 -1.60 15.17 -2.83
CA ARG A 18 -2.30 13.96 -2.37
C ARG A 18 -1.58 12.74 -2.88
N TRP A 19 -0.56 12.34 -2.13
CA TRP A 19 0.22 11.15 -2.40
C TRP A 19 -0.42 9.94 -1.75
N VAL A 20 -0.45 8.81 -2.45
CA VAL A 20 -0.81 7.51 -1.88
C VAL A 20 0.27 6.52 -2.24
N ALA A 21 0.39 5.48 -1.42
CA ALA A 21 1.19 4.33 -1.76
C ALA A 21 0.26 3.18 -2.12
N ARG A 22 0.33 2.76 -3.38
CA ARG A 22 -0.31 1.56 -3.88
C ARG A 22 0.58 0.35 -3.58
N ILE A 23 0.03 -0.61 -2.86
CA ILE A 23 0.67 -1.83 -2.42
C ILE A 23 0.10 -2.98 -3.26
N THR A 24 0.96 -3.78 -3.87
CA THR A 24 0.60 -5.03 -4.56
C THR A 24 1.48 -6.17 -4.06
N ARG A 25 1.06 -7.42 -4.12
CA ARG A 25 2.00 -8.52 -3.82
C ARG A 25 2.96 -8.75 -4.99
N THR A 26 4.19 -9.15 -4.65
CA THR A 26 5.23 -9.48 -5.64
C THR A 26 4.96 -10.78 -6.38
N ASP A 27 4.17 -11.67 -5.78
CA ASP A 27 3.80 -12.97 -6.35
C ASP A 27 2.59 -12.89 -7.30
N GLY A 28 2.06 -11.69 -7.53
CA GLY A 28 0.87 -11.46 -8.36
C GLY A 28 -0.43 -11.94 -7.73
N GLN A 29 -0.41 -12.42 -6.49
CA GLN A 29 -1.64 -12.76 -5.78
C GLN A 29 -2.32 -11.52 -5.23
N ASN A 30 -3.64 -11.63 -5.04
CA ASN A 30 -4.40 -10.59 -4.38
C ASN A 30 -3.96 -10.46 -2.91
N ILE A 31 -4.05 -9.23 -2.43
CA ILE A 31 -3.88 -8.89 -1.04
C ILE A 31 -5.19 -9.28 -0.31
N ARG A 32 -5.07 -10.20 0.66
CA ARG A 32 -6.20 -10.67 1.47
C ARG A 32 -6.38 -9.78 2.67
N THR A 33 -7.36 -8.88 2.61
CA THR A 33 -7.77 -8.14 3.77
C THR A 33 -8.58 -9.01 4.73
N ILE A 34 -8.46 -8.83 6.04
CA ILE A 34 -9.18 -9.58 7.08
C ILE A 34 -10.45 -8.83 7.57
N MET A 35 -10.59 -7.52 7.37
CA MET A 35 -11.73 -6.68 7.81
C MET A 35 -11.93 -5.40 6.95
N PRO A 36 -12.90 -5.40 6.01
CA PRO A 36 -13.72 -6.54 5.60
C PRO A 36 -12.86 -7.59 4.90
N ALA A 37 -13.18 -8.88 5.10
CA ALA A 37 -12.46 -9.97 4.45
C ALA A 37 -12.62 -9.90 2.93
N THR A 38 -11.63 -9.34 2.23
CA THR A 38 -11.71 -9.01 0.80
C THR A 38 -10.40 -9.33 0.14
N GLU A 39 -10.46 -9.90 -1.07
CA GLU A 39 -9.29 -10.06 -1.91
C GLU A 39 -9.20 -8.87 -2.85
N LEU A 40 -8.25 -7.99 -2.59
CA LEU A 40 -8.01 -6.81 -3.42
C LEU A 40 -6.74 -7.00 -4.25
N PRO A 41 -6.75 -6.65 -5.55
CA PRO A 41 -5.56 -6.74 -6.38
C PRO A 41 -4.47 -5.75 -5.92
N TYR A 42 -4.86 -4.68 -5.23
CA TYR A 42 -3.98 -3.71 -4.62
C TYR A 42 -4.65 -3.05 -3.41
N LEU A 43 -3.83 -2.55 -2.49
CA LEU A 43 -4.26 -1.64 -1.42
C LEU A 43 -3.69 -0.26 -1.66
N GLU A 44 -4.37 0.78 -1.21
CA GLU A 44 -3.82 2.13 -1.21
C GLU A 44 -3.81 2.66 0.22
N THR A 45 -2.72 3.33 0.59
CA THR A 45 -2.67 4.05 1.87
C THR A 45 -3.63 5.24 1.84
N LYS A 46 -3.90 5.78 3.03
CA LYS A 46 -4.55 7.09 3.13
C LYS A 46 -3.72 8.15 2.36
N PRO A 47 -4.37 9.15 1.75
CA PRO A 47 -3.67 10.26 1.11
C PRO A 47 -2.81 11.03 2.11
N THR A 48 -1.56 11.26 1.74
CA THR A 48 -0.55 12.00 2.50
C THR A 48 -0.10 13.24 1.75
N ALA A 49 0.61 14.12 2.47
CA ALA A 49 1.13 15.36 1.90
C ALA A 49 2.38 15.12 1.03
N SER A 50 3.09 14.00 1.23
CA SER A 50 4.33 13.63 0.55
C SER A 50 4.38 12.16 0.15
N ALA A 51 5.21 11.86 -0.86
CA ALA A 51 5.41 10.51 -1.38
C ALA A 51 6.09 9.60 -0.33
N GLU A 52 7.00 10.17 0.46
CA GLU A 52 7.75 9.50 1.51
C GLU A 52 6.83 9.10 2.68
N GLU A 53 5.90 9.97 3.07
CA GLU A 53 4.88 9.64 4.09
C GLU A 53 3.97 8.50 3.63
N ALA A 54 3.53 8.54 2.36
CA ALA A 54 2.72 7.46 1.77
C ALA A 54 3.48 6.12 1.82
N GLU A 55 4.76 6.12 1.43
CA GLU A 55 5.60 4.93 1.49
C GLU A 55 5.78 4.41 2.92
N ALA A 56 6.02 5.30 3.89
CA ALA A 56 6.15 4.94 5.29
C ALA A 56 4.87 4.28 5.83
N LEU A 57 3.70 4.85 5.53
CA LEU A 57 2.40 4.25 5.89
C LEU A 57 2.19 2.88 5.24
N ALA A 58 2.66 2.69 4.01
CA ALA A 58 2.57 1.40 3.34
C ALA A 58 3.45 0.34 4.02
N LYS A 59 4.69 0.71 4.37
CA LYS A 59 5.59 -0.17 5.14
C LYS A 59 4.99 -0.51 6.50
N GLU A 60 4.46 0.49 7.21
CA GLU A 60 3.79 0.28 8.50
C GLU A 60 2.59 -0.66 8.39
N GLY A 61 1.73 -0.47 7.37
CA GLY A 61 0.59 -1.37 7.13
C GLY A 61 1.01 -2.81 6.82
N ILE A 62 2.11 -2.99 6.08
CA ILE A 62 2.71 -4.31 5.83
C ILE A 62 3.32 -4.90 7.12
N ASP A 63 3.97 -4.08 7.95
CA ASP A 63 4.67 -4.50 9.16
C ASP A 63 3.73 -4.87 10.31
N PHE A 64 2.63 -4.13 10.48
CA PHE A 64 1.61 -4.42 11.50
C PHE A 64 0.78 -5.69 11.22
N GLY A 65 1.07 -6.41 10.13
CA GLY A 65 0.20 -7.48 9.64
C GLY A 65 -1.17 -6.94 9.22
N GLY A 66 -1.24 -5.62 9.02
CA GLY A 66 -2.43 -4.82 8.74
C GLY A 66 -2.76 -4.74 7.26
N VAL A 67 -2.40 -5.77 6.52
CA VAL A 67 -3.40 -6.38 5.66
C VAL A 67 -4.33 -7.21 6.58
N VAL A 68 -5.06 -6.48 7.45
CA VAL A 68 -6.47 -6.76 7.78
C VAL A 68 -7.29 -6.23 6.63
#